data_AF-A0A7X9H8E2-F1
#
_entry.id   AF-A0A7X9H8E2-F1
#
_cell.length_a   1.000
_cell.length_b   1.000
_cell.length_c   1.000
_cell.angle_alpha   90.00
_cell.angle_beta   90.00
_cell.angle_gamma   90.00
#
_symmetry.space_group_name_H-M   'P 1'
#
loop_
_entity.id
_entity.type
_entity.pdbx_description
1 polymer ?
#
loop_
_entity_poly.entity_id
_entity_poly.type
_entity_poly.pdbx_seq_one_letter_code
_entity_poly.pdbx_strand_id
1 'polypeptide(L)'
;KGNPIPWEIRALTAEEDEALRKLCTKKIRNKGIITQETNYEEYMAKLIVECVVFPNLRDKELQESYGVLGADKLVKKMLTSGEYAELLEKVQEVNGFDVGMDELVEEVKN
;
A
#
# COMPACT_ATOMS: atom_id res chain seq x y z
N LYS A 1 -19.59 20.45 8.49
CA LYS A 1 -18.86 19.96 7.29
C LYS A 1 -17.39 19.87 7.69
N GLY A 2 -16.84 18.67 7.77
CA GLY A 2 -15.41 18.50 8.03
C GLY A 2 -14.63 18.79 6.76
N ASN A 3 -13.50 19.48 6.88
CA ASN A 3 -12.56 19.58 5.77
C ASN A 3 -11.87 18.21 5.63
N PRO A 4 -11.80 17.64 4.41
CA PRO A 4 -11.05 16.41 4.20
C PRO A 4 -9.60 16.63 4.62
N ILE A 5 -9.04 15.66 5.34
CA ILE A 5 -7.63 15.69 5.73
C ILE A 5 -6.84 15.20 4.52
N PRO A 6 -5.91 16.00 3.96
CA PRO A 6 -5.09 15.56 2.84
C PRO A 6 -4.15 14.43 3.28
N TRP A 7 -3.93 13.47 2.39
CA TRP A 7 -2.94 12.42 2.56
C TRP A 7 -1.71 12.74 1.72
N GLU A 8 -0.53 12.61 2.31
CA GLU A 8 0.73 12.79 1.61
C GLU A 8 1.35 11.42 1.37
N ILE A 9 1.68 11.13 0.11
CA ILE A 9 2.33 9.90 -0.29
C ILE A 9 3.65 10.19 -1.01
N ARG A 10 4.62 9.29 -0.88
CA ARG A 10 5.91 9.32 -1.57
C ARG A 10 6.12 8.05 -2.38
N ALA A 11 6.95 8.14 -3.40
CA ALA A 11 7.46 6.96 -4.09
C ALA A 11 8.50 6.24 -3.21
N LEU A 12 8.59 4.93 -3.39
CA LEU A 12 9.69 4.12 -2.91
C LEU A 12 10.74 4.00 -3.99
N THR A 13 11.99 3.91 -3.55
CA THR A 13 13.08 3.46 -4.41
C THR A 13 12.91 1.97 -4.75
N ALA A 14 13.53 1.54 -5.85
CA ALA A 14 13.52 0.12 -6.23
C ALA A 14 14.09 -0.80 -5.13
N GLU A 15 15.06 -0.32 -4.35
CA GLU A 15 15.66 -1.05 -3.22
C GLU A 15 14.66 -1.22 -2.06
N GLU A 16 13.93 -0.17 -1.69
CA GLU A 16 12.87 -0.22 -0.69
C GLU A 16 11.75 -1.20 -1.11
N ASP A 17 11.31 -1.12 -2.37
CA ASP A 17 10.28 -2.01 -2.90
C ASP A 17 10.75 -3.48 -2.94
N GLU A 18 11.98 -3.74 -3.37
CA GLU A 18 12.55 -5.09 -3.37
C GLU A 18 12.65 -5.67 -1.94
N ALA A 19 13.09 -4.86 -0.98
CA ALA A 19 13.14 -5.25 0.42
C ALA A 19 11.74 -5.59 0.94
N LEU A 20 10.73 -4.80 0.58
CA LEU A 20 9.34 -5.03 0.95
C LEU A 20 8.79 -6.35 0.37
N ARG A 21 9.02 -6.60 -0.92
CA ARG A 21 8.62 -7.86 -1.58
C ARG A 21 9.27 -9.07 -0.91
N LYS A 22 10.56 -8.96 -0.57
CA LYS A 22 11.30 -10.01 0.15
C LYS A 22 10.71 -10.28 1.53
N LEU A 23 10.35 -9.26 2.29
CA LEU A 23 9.70 -9.40 3.60
C LEU A 23 8.37 -10.14 3.52
N CYS A 24 7.63 -9.94 2.42
CA CYS A 24 6.36 -10.62 2.17
C CYS A 24 6.51 -11.98 1.48
N THR A 25 7.73 -12.39 1.13
CA THR A 25 8.00 -13.66 0.44
C THR A 25 8.54 -14.70 1.42
N LYS A 26 7.81 -15.81 1.56
CA LYS A 26 8.20 -16.93 2.42
C LYS A 26 8.70 -18.09 1.56
N LYS A 27 9.76 -18.74 2.04
CA LYS A 27 10.24 -20.01 1.46
C LYS A 27 9.45 -21.15 2.07
N ILE A 28 8.66 -21.83 1.25
CA ILE A 28 7.86 -22.97 1.67
C ILE A 28 8.56 -24.23 1.19
N ARG A 29 8.81 -25.15 2.11
CA ARG A 29 9.37 -26.47 1.79
C ARG A 29 8.24 -27.49 1.80
N ASN A 30 7.94 -28.06 0.63
CA ASN A 30 6.95 -29.13 0.49
C ASN A 30 7.56 -30.31 -0.24
N LYS A 31 7.54 -31.50 0.38
CA LYS A 31 8.05 -32.77 -0.18
C LYS A 31 9.45 -32.66 -0.81
N GLY A 32 10.36 -31.91 -0.17
CA GLY A 32 11.73 -31.71 -0.64
C GLY A 32 11.93 -30.61 -1.68
N ILE A 33 10.86 -30.06 -2.25
CA ILE A 33 10.90 -28.91 -3.15
C ILE A 33 10.78 -27.63 -2.32
N ILE A 34 11.64 -26.64 -2.62
CA ILE A 34 11.57 -25.31 -2.03
C ILE A 34 10.91 -24.38 -3.04
N THR A 35 9.76 -23.83 -2.69
CA THR A 35 9.06 -22.79 -3.45
C THR A 35 9.12 -21.47 -2.70
N GLN A 36 9.02 -20.36 -3.45
CA GLN A 36 8.85 -19.03 -2.88
C GLN A 36 7.40 -18.63 -3.09
N GLU A 37 6.73 -18.21 -2.02
CA GLU A 37 5.37 -17.72 -2.07
C GLU A 37 5.33 -16.30 -1.48
N THR A 38 4.93 -15.34 -2.31
CA THR A 38 4.74 -13.95 -1.89
C THR A 38 3.31 -13.76 -1.44
N ASN A 39 3.14 -13.29 -0.20
CA ASN A 39 1.86 -12.83 0.28
C ASN A 39 1.55 -11.46 -0.32
N TYR A 40 0.84 -11.45 -1.44
CA TYR A 40 0.50 -10.22 -2.17
C TYR A 40 -0.37 -9.27 -1.34
N GLU A 41 -1.32 -9.77 -0.55
CA GLU A 41 -2.16 -8.90 0.29
C GLU A 41 -1.30 -8.16 1.33
N GLU A 42 -0.38 -8.87 1.98
CA GLU A 42 0.54 -8.28 2.95
C GLU A 42 1.50 -7.29 2.29
N TYR A 43 2.01 -7.60 1.09
CA TYR A 43 2.85 -6.68 0.32
C TYR A 43 2.12 -5.39 -0.02
N MET A 44 0.88 -5.45 -0.54
CA MET A 44 0.11 -4.24 -0.87
C MET A 44 -0.19 -3.40 0.37
N ALA A 45 -0.56 -4.02 1.48
CA ALA A 45 -0.80 -3.29 2.73
C ALA A 45 0.47 -2.60 3.24
N LYS A 46 1.62 -3.27 3.18
CA LYS A 46 2.90 -2.67 3.58
C LYS A 46 3.36 -1.59 2.60
N LEU A 47 3.06 -1.73 1.31
CA LEU A 47 3.42 -0.75 0.28
C LEU A 47 2.74 0.58 0.58
N ILE A 48 1.43 0.54 0.84
CA ILE A 48 0.67 1.72 1.28
C ILE A 48 1.31 2.34 2.53
N VAL A 49 1.57 1.53 3.56
CA VAL A 49 2.16 2.02 4.82
C VAL A 49 3.52 2.68 4.62
N GLU A 50 4.37 2.16 3.73
CA GLU A 50 5.68 2.76 3.45
C GLU A 50 5.60 4.03 2.59
N CYS A 51 4.59 4.13 1.74
CA CYS A 51 4.37 5.29 0.89
C CYS A 51 3.66 6.44 1.61
N VAL A 52 2.78 6.17 2.58
CA VAL A 52 2.05 7.21 3.32
C VAL A 52 2.99 7.92 4.29
N VAL A 53 3.22 9.21 4.03
CA VAL A 53 4.00 10.13 4.88
C VAL A 53 3.10 10.79 5.91
N PHE A 54 1.91 11.21 5.49
CA PHE A 54 0.90 11.80 6.37
C PHE A 54 -0.50 11.24 6.03
N PRO A 55 -1.28 10.81 7.04
CA PRO A 55 -0.94 10.73 8.46
C PRO A 55 0.16 9.69 8.74
N ASN A 56 0.99 9.89 9.77
CA ASN A 56 2.03 8.92 10.14
C ASN A 56 1.38 7.65 10.69
N LEU A 57 1.18 6.63 9.84
CA LEU A 57 0.53 5.38 10.21
C LEU A 57 1.32 4.57 11.24
N ARG A 58 2.62 4.85 11.41
CA ARG A 58 3.48 4.24 12.44
C ARG A 58 3.40 4.95 13.78
N ASP A 59 2.67 6.05 13.87
CA ASP A 59 2.49 6.78 15.12
C ASP A 59 1.71 5.92 16.12
N LYS A 60 2.29 5.76 17.31
CA LYS A 60 1.77 4.88 18.35
C LYS A 60 0.48 5.44 18.94
N GLU A 61 0.42 6.75 19.19
CA GLU A 61 -0.77 7.40 19.75
C GLU A 61 -1.94 7.31 18.77
N LEU A 62 -1.68 7.49 17.48
CA LEU A 62 -2.67 7.30 16.42
C LEU A 62 -3.18 5.86 16.40
N GLN A 63 -2.30 4.86 16.38
CA GLN A 63 -2.71 3.45 16.43
C GLN A 63 -3.54 3.12 17.69
N GLU A 64 -3.12 3.62 18.85
CA GLU A 64 -3.83 3.44 20.12
C GLU A 64 -5.21 4.09 20.11
N SER A 65 -5.34 5.30 19.56
CA SER A 65 -6.64 6.00 19.45
C SER A 65 -7.65 5.24 18.59
N TYR A 66 -7.18 4.46 17.62
CA TYR A 66 -8.00 3.59 16.78
C TYR A 66 -8.14 2.16 17.34
N GLY A 67 -7.47 1.85 18.44
CA GLY A 67 -7.51 0.53 19.10
C GLY A 67 -6.87 -0.59 18.28
N VAL A 68 -5.91 -0.27 17.42
CA VAL A 68 -5.25 -1.22 16.52
C VAL A 68 -3.76 -1.35 16.85
N LEU A 69 -3.20 -2.54 16.59
CA LEU A 69 -1.76 -2.79 16.67
C LEU A 69 -1.26 -3.13 15.26
N GLY A 70 -0.56 -2.18 14.65
CA GLY A 70 -0.01 -2.29 13.30
C GLY A 70 -0.56 -1.22 12.35
N ALA A 71 0.36 -0.58 11.61
CA ALA A 71 0.06 0.46 10.63
C ALA A 71 -0.81 -0.06 9.46
N ASP A 72 -0.62 -1.32 9.07
CA ASP A 72 -1.40 -2.04 8.06
C ASP A 72 -2.87 -2.22 8.47
N LYS A 73 -3.12 -2.45 9.76
CA LYS A 73 -4.48 -2.51 10.31
C LYS A 73 -5.07 -1.12 10.50
N LEU A 74 -4.25 -0.15 10.87
CA LEU A 74 -4.68 1.24 11.03
C LEU A 74 -5.23 1.81 9.73
N VAL A 75 -4.53 1.67 8.61
CA VAL A 75 -5.01 2.20 7.32
C VAL A 75 -6.35 1.58 6.91
N LYS A 76 -6.51 0.25 7.10
CA LYS A 76 -7.79 -0.46 6.84
C LYS A 76 -8.91 -0.08 7.83
N LYS A 77 -8.56 0.45 9.01
CA LYS A 77 -9.51 0.90 10.03
C LYS A 77 -9.93 2.36 9.81
N MET A 78 -9.04 3.19 9.28
CA MET A 78 -9.26 4.61 9.01
C MET A 78 -10.11 4.83 7.75
N LEU A 79 -9.93 3.99 6.73
CA LEU A 79 -10.53 4.17 5.42
C LEU A 79 -11.67 3.19 5.16
N THR A 80 -12.66 3.63 4.39
CA THR A 80 -13.64 2.72 3.77
C THR A 80 -12.95 1.84 2.72
N SER A 81 -13.62 0.76 2.29
CA SER A 81 -13.07 -0.12 1.25
C SER A 81 -12.78 0.59 -0.07
N GLY A 82 -13.59 1.60 -0.42
CA GLY A 82 -13.38 2.42 -1.62
C GLY A 82 -12.17 3.34 -1.49
N GLU A 83 -12.06 4.07 -0.39
CA GLU A 83 -10.92 4.96 -0.12
C GLU A 83 -9.60 4.20 0.00
N TYR A 84 -9.62 3.00 0.57
CA TYR A 84 -8.42 2.14 0.62
C TYR A 84 -7.98 1.71 -0.78
N ALA A 85 -8.93 1.36 -1.66
CA ALA A 85 -8.63 0.99 -3.04
C ALA A 85 -8.08 2.19 -3.84
N GLU A 86 -8.68 3.37 -3.67
CA GLU A 86 -8.21 4.62 -4.30
C GLU A 86 -6.81 5.00 -3.81
N LEU A 87 -6.53 4.87 -2.51
CA LEU A 87 -5.19 5.11 -1.97
C LEU A 87 -4.17 4.11 -2.55
N LEU A 88 -4.53 2.84 -2.67
CA LEU A 88 -3.65 1.83 -3.27
C LEU A 88 -3.33 2.18 -4.73
N GLU A 89 -4.34 2.60 -5.51
CA GLU A 89 -4.16 3.05 -6.90
C GLU A 89 -3.18 4.22 -6.98
N LYS A 90 -3.37 5.25 -6.14
CA LYS A 90 -2.48 6.42 -6.09
C LYS A 90 -1.06 6.07 -5.66
N VAL A 91 -0.92 5.14 -4.71
CA VAL A 91 0.39 4.62 -4.30
C VAL A 91 1.06 3.89 -5.46
N GLN A 92 0.33 3.09 -6.23
CA GLN A 92 0.89 2.41 -7.41
C GLN A 92 1.31 3.39 -8.50
N GLU A 93 0.48 4.41 -8.77
CA GLU A 93 0.76 5.49 -9.73
C GLU A 93 2.05 6.24 -9.36
N VAL A 94 2.20 6.64 -8.10
CA VAL A 94 3.39 7.37 -7.61
C VAL A 94 4.66 6.52 -7.67
N ASN A 95 4.54 5.20 -7.52
CA ASN A 95 5.67 4.27 -7.66
C ASN A 95 5.99 3.92 -9.14
N GLY A 96 5.24 4.48 -10.10
CA GLY A 96 5.43 4.19 -11.51
C GLY A 96 5.07 2.75 -11.88
N PHE A 97 4.25 2.07 -11.05
CA PHE A 97 3.61 0.86 -11.50
C PHE A 97 2.54 1.26 -12.51
N ASP A 98 2.47 0.50 -13.59
CA ASP A 98 1.46 0.66 -14.62
C ASP A 98 0.11 0.26 -14.01
N VAL A 99 -0.50 1.19 -13.27
CA VAL A 99 -1.92 1.16 -12.97
C VAL A 99 -2.55 1.39 -14.32
N GLY A 100 -3.04 0.33 -14.96
CA GLY A 100 -3.59 0.37 -16.31
C GLY A 100 -4.48 1.60 -16.52
N MET A 101 -3.85 2.66 -17.02
CA MET A 101 -4.45 3.93 -17.41
C MET A 101 -4.11 4.21 -18.88
N ASP A 102 -3.67 3.17 -19.60
CA ASP A 102 -3.66 3.08 -21.07
C ASP A 102 -5.09 3.09 -21.67
N GLU A 103 -6.16 3.25 -20.87
CA GLU A 103 -7.55 3.34 -21.36
C GLU A 103 -8.34 4.61 -20.97
N LEU A 104 -7.74 5.63 -20.32
CA LEU A 104 -8.47 6.86 -19.93
C LEU A 104 -8.03 8.15 -20.65
N VAL A 105 -7.22 8.07 -21.71
CA VAL A 105 -6.84 9.23 -22.55
C VAL A 105 -7.02 8.97 -24.05
N GLU A 106 -8.11 8.30 -24.46
CA GLU A 106 -8.53 8.21 -25.89
C GLU A 106 -9.77 9.04 -26.23
N GLU A 107 -10.28 9.94 -25.37
CA GLU A 107 -11.44 10.79 -25.72
C GLU A 107 -11.35 12.24 -25.21
N VAL A 108 -10.26 12.97 -25.46
CA VAL A 108 -10.34 14.44 -25.66
C VAL A 108 -9.28 14.89 -26.65
N LYS A 109 -9.42 14.49 -27.93
CA LYS A 109 -8.90 15.17 -29.13
C LYS A 109 -9.19 14.34 -30.40
N ASN A 110 -10.42 14.43 -30.91
CA ASN A 110 -10.75 14.59 -32.34
C ASN A 110 -12.25 14.74 -32.53
#